data_AF-A0A554JBU1-F1
#
_entry.id   AF-A0A554JBU1-F1
#
_cell.length_a   1.000
_cell.length_b   1.000
_cell.length_c   1.000
_cell.angle_alpha   90.00
_cell.angle_beta   90.00
_cell.angle_gamma   90.00
#
_symmetry.space_group_name_H-M   'P 1'
#
loop_
_entity.id
_entity.type
_entity.pdbx_description
1 polymer ?
#
loop_
_entity_poly.entity_id
_entity_poly.type
_entity_poly.pdbx_seq_one_letter_code
_entity_poly.pdbx_strand_id
1 'polypeptide(L)'
;MEGSENPSNQLLKNKYDLHKSKGVEAAALGHQRRTGERVPQDPLSKIENFLSLWHERLTPGEDNPKARRNLDRIKGVLYNRYIIKPNEIPEGYFENQRRLAREQGHGDIEIDPRMRAQLSEVIIADQTSSLDKWIDYLASPDAPYPDALKYWTIRSILNMGEYDKERHMYPQRSKGTTKPFPDLNREALAYVIDAVDKKYQEQKHPDGEFAKLLQTENFGKLYAWAIEKVTPASEEELSAANGKWIKYDQDSDPMPLVESLQGHGTGWCTAGESTARAHLQGGDFYV
;
A
#
# COMPACT_ATOMS: atom_id res chain seq x y z
N MET A 1 13.11 12.41 27.03
CA MET A 1 12.26 12.50 25.82
C MET A 1 11.53 11.18 25.76
N GLU A 2 10.28 11.17 26.22
CA GLU A 2 9.40 10.01 26.15
C GLU A 2 9.20 9.68 24.67
N GLY A 3 9.78 8.56 24.22
CA GLY A 3 9.45 8.02 22.91
C GLY A 3 7.99 7.63 22.95
N SER A 4 7.13 8.38 22.26
CA SER A 4 5.77 7.95 22.02
C SER A 4 5.86 6.67 21.18
N GLU A 5 5.81 5.51 21.83
CA GLU A 5 5.73 4.24 21.13
C GLU A 5 4.51 4.30 20.21
N ASN A 6 4.72 4.30 18.90
CA ASN A 6 3.59 4.23 17.98
C ASN A 6 2.86 2.90 18.22
N PRO A 7 1.59 2.91 18.67
CA PRO A 7 0.92 1.67 19.09
C PRO A 7 0.85 0.63 17.95
N SER A 8 0.82 1.10 16.70
CA SER A 8 0.83 0.26 15.50
C SER A 8 2.13 -0.54 15.31
N ASN A 9 3.22 -0.24 16.03
CA ASN A 9 4.42 -1.09 16.05
C ASN A 9 4.15 -2.49 16.60
N GLN A 10 3.14 -2.63 17.48
CA GLN A 10 2.73 -3.92 18.01
C GLN A 10 2.25 -4.87 16.92
N LEU A 11 1.65 -4.37 15.83
CA LEU A 11 1.28 -5.16 14.65
C LEU A 11 2.50 -5.91 14.10
N LEU A 12 3.60 -5.19 13.88
CA LEU A 12 4.81 -5.78 13.29
C LEU A 12 5.51 -6.75 14.24
N LYS A 13 5.44 -6.48 15.54
CA LYS A 13 5.91 -7.42 16.57
C LYS A 13 5.10 -8.71 16.54
N ASN A 14 3.77 -8.62 16.67
CA ASN A 14 2.89 -9.76 16.87
C ASN A 14 2.72 -10.60 15.60
N LYS A 15 2.59 -9.93 14.44
CA LYS A 15 2.32 -10.61 13.16
C LYS A 15 3.56 -11.24 12.53
N TYR A 16 4.73 -10.66 12.76
CA TYR A 16 5.93 -11.01 12.00
C TYR A 16 7.17 -11.29 12.84
N ASP A 17 7.11 -11.15 14.17
CA ASP A 17 8.30 -11.18 15.03
C ASP A 17 9.40 -10.23 14.50
N LEU A 18 9.02 -9.05 13.98
CA LEU A 18 9.93 -8.22 13.17
C LEU A 18 11.23 -7.86 13.91
N HIS A 19 11.15 -7.67 15.23
CA HIS A 19 12.27 -7.43 16.13
C HIS A 19 13.38 -8.50 16.11
N LYS A 20 13.09 -9.72 15.63
CA LYS A 20 14.04 -10.83 15.46
C LYS A 20 14.59 -10.94 14.03
N SER A 21 14.16 -10.06 13.13
CA SER A 21 14.59 -10.13 11.73
C SER A 21 16.00 -9.58 11.56
N LYS A 22 16.76 -10.19 10.62
CA LYS A 22 18.11 -9.73 10.26
C LYS A 22 18.16 -8.25 9.88
N GLY A 23 17.08 -7.72 9.29
CA GLY A 23 16.98 -6.31 8.91
C GLY A 23 16.96 -5.38 10.11
N VAL A 24 16.17 -5.73 11.14
CA VAL A 24 16.11 -4.97 12.40
C VAL A 24 17.42 -5.06 13.17
N GLU A 25 18.03 -6.24 13.23
CA GLU A 25 19.35 -6.41 13.86
C GLU A 25 20.43 -5.58 13.17
N ALA A 26 20.48 -5.61 11.83
CA ALA A 26 21.41 -4.80 11.05
C ALA A 26 21.18 -3.30 11.25
N ALA A 27 19.92 -2.87 11.38
CA ALA A 27 19.57 -1.48 11.67
C ALA A 27 20.06 -1.05 13.06
N ALA A 28 19.90 -1.89 14.09
CA ALA A 28 20.41 -1.60 15.44
C ALA A 28 21.94 -1.53 15.48
N LEU A 29 22.64 -2.46 14.82
CA LEU A 29 24.10 -2.43 14.69
C LEU A 29 24.57 -1.18 13.92
N GLY A 30 23.87 -0.81 12.85
CA GLY A 30 24.15 0.39 12.07
C GLY A 30 23.91 1.69 12.86
N HIS A 31 22.92 1.72 13.75
CA HIS A 31 22.71 2.81 14.70
C HIS A 31 23.91 2.93 15.63
N GLN A 32 24.29 1.86 16.33
CA GLN A 32 25.42 1.86 17.26
C GLN A 32 26.73 2.28 16.60
N ARG A 33 26.98 1.87 15.35
CA ARG A 33 28.17 2.30 14.61
C ARG A 33 28.19 3.79 14.26
N ARG A 34 27.03 4.41 14.06
CA ARG A 34 26.92 5.83 13.66
C ARG A 34 26.90 6.78 14.86
N THR A 35 26.17 6.42 15.91
CA THR A 35 25.93 7.30 17.08
C THR A 35 26.81 6.93 18.28
N GLY A 36 27.36 5.72 18.31
CA GLY A 36 28.04 5.16 19.49
C GLY A 36 27.09 4.60 20.55
N GLU A 37 25.78 4.85 20.43
CA GLU A 37 24.76 4.47 21.41
C GLU A 37 24.10 3.13 21.06
N ARG A 38 23.74 2.34 22.08
CA ARG A 38 23.03 1.08 21.86
C ARG A 38 21.53 1.32 21.87
N VAL A 39 20.84 0.84 20.85
CA VAL A 39 19.38 0.76 20.83
C VAL A 39 18.91 -0.13 21.99
N PRO A 40 17.88 0.28 22.77
CA PRO A 40 17.27 -0.57 23.78
C PRO A 40 16.89 -1.94 23.21
N GLN A 41 17.04 -2.99 24.04
CA GLN A 41 16.91 -4.36 23.57
C GLN A 41 15.47 -4.89 23.53
N ASP A 42 14.51 -4.13 24.05
CA ASP A 42 13.11 -4.50 23.99
C ASP A 42 12.61 -4.53 22.52
N PRO A 43 11.60 -5.36 22.22
CA PRO A 43 11.12 -5.53 20.85
C PRO A 43 10.66 -4.26 20.15
N LEU A 44 10.00 -3.34 20.87
CA LEU A 44 9.35 -2.17 20.27
C LEU A 44 10.39 -1.11 19.92
N SER A 45 11.36 -0.84 20.80
CA SER A 45 12.47 0.07 20.51
C SER A 45 13.30 -0.37 19.30
N LYS A 46 13.52 -1.69 19.14
CA LYS A 46 14.20 -2.23 17.96
C LYS A 46 13.42 -1.98 16.68
N ILE A 47 12.11 -2.20 16.72
CA ILE A 47 11.22 -1.95 15.58
C ILE A 47 11.18 -0.46 15.26
N GLU A 48 11.05 0.40 16.28
CA GLU A 48 11.03 1.86 16.11
C GLU A 48 12.31 2.35 15.43
N ASN A 49 13.50 1.98 15.94
CA ASN A 49 14.76 2.35 15.30
C ASN A 49 14.86 1.86 13.84
N PHE A 50 14.34 0.67 13.55
CA PHE A 50 14.30 0.18 12.18
C PHE A 50 13.35 1.01 11.31
N LEU A 51 12.16 1.34 11.81
CA LEU A 51 11.17 2.12 11.09
C LEU A 51 11.63 3.56 10.87
N SER A 52 12.29 4.21 11.83
CA SER A 52 12.84 5.55 11.62
C SER A 52 13.87 5.56 10.48
N LEU A 53 14.75 4.54 10.42
CA LEU A 53 15.71 4.40 9.33
C LEU A 53 15.06 4.06 7.99
N TRP A 54 13.95 3.33 8.05
CA TRP A 54 13.17 3.01 6.87
C TRP A 54 12.44 4.25 6.35
N HIS A 55 11.85 5.05 7.24
CA HIS A 55 11.23 6.34 6.95
C HIS A 55 12.24 7.28 6.28
N GLU A 56 13.40 7.54 6.90
CA GLU A 56 14.47 8.38 6.33
C GLU A 56 14.88 7.98 4.90
N ARG A 57 14.72 6.70 4.53
CA ARG A 57 15.03 6.21 3.19
C ARG A 57 13.83 6.24 2.25
N LEU A 58 12.61 6.07 2.76
CA LEU A 58 11.39 6.01 1.98
C LEU A 58 10.81 7.41 1.72
N THR A 59 10.84 8.33 2.69
CA THR A 59 10.28 9.68 2.61
C THR A 59 11.41 10.72 2.51
N PRO A 60 11.82 11.11 1.30
CA PRO A 60 12.64 12.29 1.10
C PRO A 60 12.01 13.54 1.70
N GLY A 61 12.76 14.29 2.51
CA GLY A 61 12.46 15.72 2.64
C GLY A 61 12.50 16.37 1.25
N GLU A 62 11.55 17.27 0.97
CA GLU A 62 11.28 17.85 -0.36
C GLU A 62 12.53 18.42 -1.06
N ASP A 63 13.52 18.88 -0.28
CA ASP A 63 14.75 19.52 -0.78
C ASP A 63 16.01 18.64 -0.80
N ASN A 64 15.88 17.30 -0.71
CA ASN A 64 17.05 16.42 -0.61
C ASN A 64 17.26 15.49 -1.84
N PRO A 65 18.13 15.86 -2.80
CA PRO A 65 18.49 15.01 -3.95
C PRO A 65 19.02 13.62 -3.57
N LYS A 66 19.58 13.45 -2.36
CA LYS A 66 20.04 12.13 -1.88
C LYS A 66 18.88 11.21 -1.59
N ALA A 67 17.72 11.75 -1.24
CA ALA A 67 16.61 10.95 -0.82
C ALA A 67 15.81 10.39 -2.00
N ARG A 68 15.70 11.11 -3.13
CA ARG A 68 15.23 10.51 -4.40
C ARG A 68 16.11 9.32 -4.82
N ARG A 69 17.44 9.46 -4.72
CA ARG A 69 18.38 8.36 -4.96
C ARG A 69 18.21 7.18 -3.99
N ASN A 70 17.76 7.43 -2.75
CA ASN A 70 17.50 6.36 -1.79
C ASN A 70 16.21 5.60 -2.13
N LEU A 71 15.15 6.30 -2.52
CA LEU A 71 13.91 5.70 -3.00
C LEU A 71 14.16 4.84 -4.23
N ASP A 72 14.92 5.34 -5.21
CA ASP A 72 15.31 4.60 -6.41
C ASP A 72 16.09 3.32 -6.07
N ARG A 73 16.95 3.36 -5.03
CA ARG A 73 17.67 2.18 -4.53
C ARG A 73 16.73 1.17 -3.89
N ILE A 74 15.75 1.62 -3.09
CA ILE A 74 14.74 0.74 -2.49
C ILE A 74 13.95 0.07 -3.61
N LYS A 75 13.44 0.86 -4.56
CA LYS A 75 12.74 0.38 -5.75
C LYS A 75 13.58 -0.67 -6.49
N GLY A 76 14.86 -0.40 -6.75
CA GLY A 76 15.77 -1.37 -7.38
C GLY A 76 15.89 -2.71 -6.62
N VAL A 77 15.96 -2.68 -5.28
CA VAL A 77 15.96 -3.89 -4.46
C VAL A 77 14.64 -4.64 -4.56
N LEU A 78 13.52 -3.92 -4.56
CA LEU A 78 12.19 -4.51 -4.73
C LEU A 78 12.03 -5.11 -6.12
N TYR A 79 12.46 -4.41 -7.17
CA TYR A 79 12.36 -4.89 -8.55
C TYR A 79 13.09 -6.21 -8.74
N ASN A 80 14.35 -6.27 -8.31
CA ASN A 80 15.15 -7.48 -8.44
C ASN A 80 14.55 -8.70 -7.71
N ARG A 81 13.73 -8.47 -6.68
CA ARG A 81 13.17 -9.54 -5.85
C ARG A 81 11.75 -9.93 -6.23
N TYR A 82 10.92 -8.98 -6.67
CA TYR A 82 9.47 -9.16 -6.78
C TYR A 82 8.93 -8.98 -8.21
N ILE A 83 9.71 -8.39 -9.12
CA ILE A 83 9.34 -8.29 -10.53
C ILE A 83 9.81 -9.56 -11.24
N ILE A 84 8.91 -10.14 -12.04
CA ILE A 84 9.19 -11.37 -12.78
C ILE A 84 10.34 -11.15 -13.77
N LYS A 85 11.22 -12.15 -13.91
CA LYS A 85 12.28 -12.12 -14.92
C LYS A 85 11.81 -12.75 -16.22
N PRO A 86 12.38 -12.39 -17.38
CA PRO A 86 11.97 -12.97 -18.68
C PRO A 86 12.00 -14.51 -18.71
N ASN A 87 12.97 -15.12 -18.03
CA ASN A 87 13.12 -16.58 -17.94
C ASN A 87 12.20 -17.23 -16.90
N GLU A 88 11.43 -16.46 -16.14
CA GLU A 88 10.47 -16.93 -15.13
C GLU A 88 9.03 -16.87 -15.65
N ILE A 89 8.80 -16.26 -16.82
CA ILE A 89 7.48 -16.18 -17.46
C ILE A 89 7.06 -17.59 -17.94
N PRO A 90 5.93 -18.13 -17.43
CA PRO A 90 5.47 -19.48 -17.79
C PRO A 90 5.13 -19.61 -19.28
N GLU A 91 5.38 -20.78 -19.87
CA GLU A 91 5.01 -21.04 -21.27
C GLU A 91 3.50 -20.89 -21.51
N GLY A 92 2.67 -21.23 -20.52
CA GLY A 92 1.22 -21.04 -20.57
C GLY A 92 0.77 -19.59 -20.79
N TYR A 93 1.61 -18.59 -20.47
CA TYR A 93 1.32 -17.20 -20.84
C TYR A 93 1.39 -17.01 -22.36
N PHE A 94 2.44 -17.52 -23.00
CA PHE A 94 2.63 -17.42 -24.45
C PHE A 94 1.61 -18.26 -25.23
N GLU A 95 1.22 -19.42 -24.69
CA GLU A 95 0.10 -20.22 -25.22
C GLU A 95 -1.22 -19.44 -25.19
N ASN A 96 -1.49 -18.72 -24.09
CA ASN A 96 -2.66 -17.84 -24.01
C ASN A 96 -2.60 -16.70 -25.03
N GLN A 97 -1.43 -16.10 -25.26
CA GLN A 97 -1.29 -15.07 -26.31
C GLN A 97 -1.58 -15.64 -27.72
N ARG A 98 -1.11 -16.85 -28.04
CA ARG A 98 -1.47 -17.55 -29.29
C ARG A 98 -2.96 -17.81 -29.41
N ARG A 99 -3.61 -18.19 -28.31
CA ARG A 99 -5.07 -18.40 -28.26
C ARG A 99 -5.83 -17.09 -28.50
N LEU A 100 -5.47 -16.00 -27.81
CA LEU A 100 -6.11 -14.70 -27.97
C LEU A 100 -5.96 -14.15 -29.40
N ALA A 101 -4.78 -14.30 -30.01
CA ALA A 101 -4.56 -13.88 -31.40
C ALA A 101 -5.48 -14.63 -32.39
N ARG A 102 -5.67 -15.95 -32.20
CA ARG A 102 -6.64 -16.74 -32.98
C ARG A 102 -8.07 -16.26 -32.78
N GLU A 103 -8.48 -16.05 -31.53
CA GLU A 103 -9.83 -15.57 -31.17
C GLU A 103 -10.12 -14.17 -31.76
N GLN A 104 -9.08 -13.34 -31.92
CA GLN A 104 -9.15 -12.02 -32.54
C GLN A 104 -9.08 -12.04 -34.09
N GLY A 105 -8.98 -13.23 -34.71
CA GLY A 105 -8.94 -13.38 -36.17
C GLY A 105 -7.56 -13.22 -36.80
N HIS A 106 -6.48 -13.15 -36.00
CA HIS A 106 -5.09 -13.09 -36.51
C HIS A 106 -4.53 -14.45 -36.94
N GLY A 107 -5.26 -15.55 -36.71
CA GLY A 107 -4.84 -16.92 -37.05
C GLY A 107 -3.77 -17.48 -36.10
N ASP A 108 -3.11 -18.56 -36.53
CA ASP A 108 -2.01 -19.17 -35.79
C ASP A 108 -0.74 -18.32 -35.91
N ILE A 109 -0.41 -17.59 -34.85
CA ILE A 109 0.82 -16.80 -34.77
C ILE A 109 1.99 -17.61 -34.20
N GLU A 110 3.19 -17.39 -34.73
CA GLU A 110 4.43 -17.86 -34.11
C GLU A 110 4.97 -16.80 -33.16
N ILE A 111 5.31 -17.21 -31.92
CA ILE A 111 5.97 -16.32 -30.95
C ILE A 111 7.47 -16.55 -31.07
N ASP A 112 8.10 -15.80 -31.97
CA ASP A 112 9.55 -15.80 -32.14
C ASP A 112 10.28 -15.18 -30.93
N PRO A 113 11.62 -15.29 -30.83
CA PRO A 113 12.37 -14.73 -29.71
C PRO A 113 12.20 -13.21 -29.53
N ARG A 114 11.95 -12.45 -30.61
CA ARG A 114 11.76 -11.00 -30.54
C ARG A 114 10.39 -10.66 -29.95
N MET A 115 9.33 -11.32 -30.42
CA MET A 115 7.98 -11.21 -29.87
C MET A 115 7.96 -11.62 -28.39
N ARG A 116 8.66 -12.71 -28.05
CA ARG A 116 8.80 -13.16 -26.66
C ARG A 116 9.44 -12.10 -25.78
N ALA A 117 10.50 -11.44 -26.25
CA ALA A 117 11.14 -10.34 -25.55
C ALA A 117 10.19 -9.14 -25.35
N GLN A 118 9.49 -8.72 -26.40
CA GLN A 118 8.52 -7.60 -26.34
C GLN A 118 7.38 -7.87 -25.33
N LEU A 119 6.79 -9.07 -25.36
CA LEU A 119 5.75 -9.46 -24.41
C LEU A 119 6.28 -9.49 -22.97
N SER A 120 7.52 -9.94 -22.79
CA SER A 120 8.18 -9.94 -21.48
C SER A 120 8.42 -8.53 -20.96
N GLU A 121 8.85 -7.61 -21.83
CA GLU A 121 9.06 -6.20 -21.49
C GLU A 121 7.76 -5.54 -21.02
N VAL A 122 6.63 -5.81 -21.69
CA VAL A 122 5.31 -5.30 -21.27
C VAL A 122 4.94 -5.79 -19.87
N ILE A 123 5.06 -7.10 -19.61
CA ILE A 123 4.78 -7.67 -18.28
C ILE A 123 5.64 -6.99 -17.21
N ILE A 124 6.95 -6.86 -17.47
CA ILE A 124 7.89 -6.26 -16.52
C ILE A 124 7.55 -4.79 -16.29
N ALA A 125 7.23 -4.04 -17.34
CA ALA A 125 6.83 -2.64 -17.26
C ALA A 125 5.54 -2.46 -16.44
N ASP A 126 4.53 -3.31 -16.67
CA ASP A 126 3.25 -3.23 -15.94
C ASP A 126 3.41 -3.58 -14.45
N GLN A 127 4.20 -4.61 -14.13
CA GLN A 127 4.53 -4.92 -12.73
C GLN A 127 5.35 -3.81 -12.06
N THR A 128 6.29 -3.20 -12.80
CA THR A 128 7.11 -2.11 -12.27
C THR A 128 6.26 -0.89 -11.99
N SER A 129 5.44 -0.47 -12.96
CA SER A 129 4.55 0.70 -12.85
C SER A 129 3.51 0.51 -11.75
N SER A 130 2.88 -0.66 -11.65
CA SER A 130 1.90 -0.94 -10.58
C SER A 130 2.53 -0.93 -9.19
N LEU A 131 3.75 -1.47 -9.04
CA LEU A 131 4.48 -1.38 -7.76
C LEU A 131 4.87 0.05 -7.43
N ASP A 132 5.33 0.81 -8.41
CA ASP A 132 5.75 2.20 -8.25
C ASP A 132 4.62 3.09 -7.73
N LYS A 133 3.39 2.92 -8.25
CA LYS A 133 2.22 3.64 -7.73
C LYS A 133 2.07 3.51 -6.22
N TRP A 134 2.29 2.31 -5.67
CA TRP A 134 2.23 2.08 -4.22
C TRP A 134 3.40 2.71 -3.48
N ILE A 135 4.62 2.47 -3.95
CA ILE A 135 5.83 2.93 -3.27
C ILE A 135 5.90 4.45 -3.28
N ASP A 136 5.60 5.09 -4.41
CA ASP A 136 5.62 6.54 -4.57
C ASP A 136 4.54 7.21 -3.71
N TYR A 137 3.33 6.66 -3.68
CA TYR A 137 2.27 7.19 -2.83
C TYR A 137 2.63 7.08 -1.34
N LEU A 138 3.08 5.91 -0.86
CA LEU A 138 3.43 5.72 0.55
C LEU A 138 4.67 6.52 0.98
N ALA A 139 5.55 6.84 0.04
CA ALA A 139 6.69 7.75 0.20
C ALA A 139 6.31 9.24 0.17
N SER A 140 5.12 9.58 -0.34
CA SER A 140 4.70 10.96 -0.51
C SER A 140 4.14 11.56 0.79
N PRO A 141 4.14 12.91 0.91
CA PRO A 141 3.45 13.62 2.00
C PRO A 141 1.95 13.32 2.08
N ASP A 142 1.32 12.95 0.95
CA ASP A 142 -0.12 12.64 0.85
C ASP A 142 -0.53 11.33 1.57
N ALA A 143 0.45 10.56 2.08
CA ALA A 143 0.21 9.38 2.88
C ALA A 143 0.70 9.62 4.33
N PRO A 144 -0.02 10.40 5.17
CA PRO A 144 0.37 10.73 6.54
C PRO A 144 0.13 9.56 7.52
N TYR A 145 0.40 8.33 7.09
CA TYR A 145 0.18 7.12 7.87
C TYR A 145 1.37 6.79 8.79
N PRO A 146 1.13 6.12 9.93
CA PRO A 146 2.19 5.50 10.72
C PRO A 146 3.14 4.64 9.89
N ASP A 147 4.45 4.76 10.10
CA ASP A 147 5.46 3.99 9.34
C ASP A 147 5.28 2.48 9.47
N ALA A 148 4.82 2.02 10.64
CA ALA A 148 4.50 0.61 10.84
C ALA A 148 3.42 0.10 9.88
N LEU A 149 2.41 0.93 9.62
CA LEU A 149 1.30 0.60 8.73
C LEU A 149 1.70 0.76 7.26
N LYS A 150 2.52 1.75 6.91
CA LYS A 150 3.14 1.82 5.57
C LYS A 150 3.97 0.57 5.27
N TYR A 151 4.82 0.15 6.22
CA TYR A 151 5.65 -1.04 6.09
C TYR A 151 4.79 -2.31 5.98
N TRP A 152 3.74 -2.42 6.79
CA TRP A 152 2.79 -3.53 6.71
C TRP A 152 2.11 -3.61 5.34
N THR A 153 1.61 -2.48 4.82
CA THR A 153 1.00 -2.38 3.49
C THR A 153 1.96 -2.81 2.39
N ILE A 154 3.19 -2.28 2.37
CA ILE A 154 4.19 -2.66 1.36
C ILE A 154 4.49 -4.16 1.44
N ARG A 155 4.68 -4.71 2.64
CA ARG A 155 4.90 -6.14 2.81
C ARG A 155 3.71 -6.98 2.30
N SER A 156 2.49 -6.50 2.47
CA SER A 156 1.28 -7.17 2.01
C SER A 156 1.14 -7.12 0.49
N ILE A 157 1.22 -5.94 -0.13
CA ILE A 157 1.06 -5.79 -1.59
C ILE A 157 2.10 -6.58 -2.38
N LEU A 158 3.33 -6.70 -1.85
CA LEU A 158 4.40 -7.48 -2.49
C LEU A 158 4.07 -8.98 -2.61
N ASN A 159 3.10 -9.49 -1.83
CA ASN A 159 2.66 -10.88 -1.86
C ASN A 159 1.28 -11.07 -2.52
N MET A 160 0.63 -9.99 -2.97
CA MET A 160 -0.73 -10.01 -3.52
C MET A 160 -0.73 -9.87 -5.05
N GLY A 161 -1.54 -10.68 -5.72
CA GLY A 161 -1.83 -10.53 -7.15
C GLY A 161 -2.92 -9.49 -7.38
N GLU A 162 -3.20 -9.18 -8.64
CA GLU A 162 -4.34 -8.36 -9.07
C GLU A 162 -5.67 -8.85 -8.49
N TYR A 163 -6.60 -7.93 -8.22
CA TYR A 163 -7.94 -8.25 -7.69
C TYR A 163 -8.71 -9.22 -8.60
N ASP A 164 -9.19 -10.31 -8.03
CA ASP A 164 -10.10 -11.25 -8.70
C ASP A 164 -11.54 -10.80 -8.46
N LYS A 165 -12.15 -10.22 -9.51
CA LYS A 165 -13.53 -9.70 -9.45
C LYS A 165 -14.57 -10.79 -9.27
N GLU A 166 -14.32 -12.01 -9.74
CA GLU A 166 -15.28 -13.12 -9.60
C GLU A 166 -15.25 -13.69 -8.18
N ARG A 167 -14.05 -13.77 -7.59
CA ARG A 167 -13.84 -14.32 -6.25
C ARG A 167 -13.85 -13.28 -5.14
N HIS A 168 -13.96 -12.01 -5.50
CA HIS A 168 -13.96 -10.88 -4.56
C HIS A 168 -12.74 -10.89 -3.61
N MET A 169 -11.55 -11.22 -4.14
CA MET A 169 -10.35 -11.37 -3.32
C MET A 169 -9.06 -11.11 -4.09
N TYR A 170 -7.99 -10.85 -3.35
CA TYR A 170 -6.64 -10.81 -3.90
C TYR A 170 -5.97 -12.19 -3.78
N PRO A 171 -5.61 -12.84 -4.89
CA PRO A 171 -4.84 -14.07 -4.86
C PRO A 171 -3.41 -13.80 -4.36
N GLN A 172 -2.69 -14.84 -3.95
CA GLN A 172 -1.27 -14.73 -3.65
C GLN A 172 -0.44 -14.73 -4.93
N ARG A 173 0.64 -13.94 -4.96
CA ARG A 173 1.63 -14.01 -6.05
C ARG A 173 2.46 -15.27 -5.92
N SER A 174 2.88 -15.79 -7.06
CA SER A 174 3.92 -16.80 -7.18
C SER A 174 5.03 -16.27 -8.08
N LYS A 175 6.13 -17.02 -8.16
CA LYS A 175 7.29 -16.67 -9.00
C LYS A 175 6.93 -16.46 -10.49
N GLY A 176 5.93 -17.19 -10.98
CA GLY A 176 5.45 -17.11 -12.37
C GLY A 176 4.28 -16.15 -12.59
N THR A 177 3.90 -15.35 -11.58
CA THR A 177 2.81 -14.39 -11.74
C THR A 177 3.21 -13.33 -12.76
N THR A 178 2.49 -13.27 -13.88
CA THR A 178 2.66 -12.25 -14.93
C THR A 178 1.80 -11.02 -14.68
N LYS A 179 0.73 -11.15 -13.90
CA LYS A 179 -0.18 -10.03 -13.59
C LYS A 179 0.51 -8.89 -12.79
N PRO A 180 0.05 -7.64 -12.96
CA PRO A 180 0.47 -6.50 -12.14
C PRO A 180 0.25 -6.70 -10.64
N PHE A 181 0.77 -5.79 -9.82
CA PHE A 181 0.39 -5.70 -8.41
C PHE A 181 -1.04 -5.15 -8.28
N PRO A 182 -1.71 -5.30 -7.11
CA PRO A 182 -3.02 -4.71 -6.86
C PRO A 182 -3.07 -3.23 -7.25
N ASP A 183 -4.23 -2.77 -7.73
CA ASP A 183 -4.42 -1.34 -7.95
C ASP A 183 -4.49 -0.59 -6.61
N LEU A 184 -3.89 0.60 -6.59
CA LEU A 184 -3.96 1.52 -5.47
C LEU A 184 -5.27 2.32 -5.55
N ASN A 185 -6.13 2.14 -4.55
CA ASN A 185 -7.28 2.95 -4.24
C ASN A 185 -6.99 3.62 -2.88
N ARG A 186 -6.77 4.93 -2.91
CA ARG A 186 -6.32 5.69 -1.74
C ARG A 186 -7.39 5.77 -0.66
N GLU A 187 -8.67 5.82 -1.06
CA GLU A 187 -9.82 5.81 -0.15
C GLU A 187 -9.94 4.47 0.59
N ALA A 188 -9.93 3.35 -0.14
CA ALA A 188 -9.96 2.02 0.46
C ALA A 188 -8.75 1.77 1.37
N LEU A 189 -7.56 2.25 0.96
CA LEU A 189 -6.36 2.14 1.77
C LEU A 189 -6.49 2.97 3.06
N ALA A 190 -6.92 4.22 2.97
CA ALA A 190 -7.09 5.09 4.12
C ALA A 190 -8.06 4.47 5.15
N TYR A 191 -9.19 3.94 4.68
CA TYR A 191 -10.15 3.22 5.51
C TYR A 191 -9.53 2.03 6.26
N VAL A 192 -8.76 1.19 5.55
CA VAL A 192 -8.09 0.02 6.17
C VAL A 192 -7.05 0.46 7.19
N ILE A 193 -6.24 1.45 6.86
CA ILE A 193 -5.15 1.92 7.71
C ILE A 193 -5.70 2.54 9.00
N ASP A 194 -6.70 3.40 8.90
CA ASP A 194 -7.30 4.01 10.08
C ASP A 194 -7.98 2.99 10.99
N ALA A 195 -8.67 2.01 10.42
CA ALA A 195 -9.30 0.96 11.21
C ALA A 195 -8.27 0.13 11.99
N VAL A 196 -7.12 -0.18 11.36
CA VAL A 196 -6.03 -0.90 12.02
C VAL A 196 -5.34 -0.01 13.05
N ASP A 197 -5.09 1.26 12.75
CA ASP A 197 -4.45 2.18 13.68
C ASP A 197 -5.30 2.37 14.95
N LYS A 198 -6.62 2.59 14.78
CA LYS A 198 -7.58 2.70 15.90
C LYS A 198 -7.61 1.46 16.79
N LYS A 199 -7.51 0.26 16.19
CA LYS A 199 -7.43 -0.99 16.94
C LYS A 199 -6.24 -0.98 17.91
N TYR A 200 -5.09 -0.51 17.46
CA TYR A 200 -3.86 -0.47 18.26
C TYR A 200 -3.82 0.72 19.23
N GLN A 201 -4.55 1.79 18.95
CA GLN A 201 -4.72 2.93 19.85
C GLN A 201 -5.81 2.71 20.92
N GLU A 202 -6.38 1.49 21.00
CA GLU A 202 -7.51 1.14 21.89
C GLU A 202 -8.73 2.07 21.74
N GLN A 203 -8.88 2.67 20.56
CA GLN A 203 -10.03 3.52 20.24
C GLN A 203 -11.23 2.68 19.80
N LYS A 204 -12.40 3.32 19.74
CA LYS A 204 -13.61 2.70 19.23
C LYS A 204 -13.38 2.31 17.77
N HIS A 205 -13.41 1.00 17.52
CA HIS A 205 -13.26 0.42 16.20
C HIS A 205 -14.64 0.08 15.63
N PRO A 206 -14.75 -0.17 14.32
CA PRO A 206 -16.02 -0.50 13.69
C PRO A 206 -16.60 -1.80 14.25
N ASP A 207 -17.92 -1.86 14.41
CA ASP A 207 -18.66 -3.06 14.82
C ASP A 207 -19.04 -3.94 13.61
N GLY A 208 -19.47 -5.18 13.88
CA GLY A 208 -20.05 -6.06 12.85
C GLY A 208 -19.04 -6.94 12.11
N GLU A 209 -19.29 -7.19 10.82
CA GLU A 209 -18.50 -8.12 10.00
C GLU A 209 -17.06 -7.65 9.82
N PHE A 210 -16.86 -6.34 9.62
CA PHE A 210 -15.53 -5.76 9.46
C PHE A 210 -14.69 -5.89 10.73
N ALA A 211 -15.29 -5.81 11.93
CA ALA A 211 -14.61 -6.04 13.20
C ALA A 211 -13.95 -7.44 13.24
N LYS A 212 -14.66 -8.46 12.75
CA LYS A 212 -14.14 -9.85 12.68
C LYS A 212 -12.99 -9.94 11.68
N LEU A 213 -13.10 -9.24 10.55
CA LEU A 213 -12.03 -9.18 9.55
C LEU A 213 -10.77 -8.51 10.09
N LEU A 214 -10.95 -7.42 10.85
CA LEU A 214 -9.91 -6.63 11.49
C LEU A 214 -9.10 -7.43 12.51
N GLN A 215 -9.68 -8.46 13.13
CA GLN A 215 -8.94 -9.39 14.01
C GLN A 215 -7.93 -10.25 13.25
N THR A 216 -8.17 -10.53 11.97
CA THR A 216 -7.23 -11.33 11.16
C THR A 216 -6.00 -10.53 10.70
N GLU A 217 -6.12 -9.19 10.69
CA GLU A 217 -5.09 -8.25 10.20
C GLU A 217 -4.56 -8.67 8.82
N ASN A 218 -5.42 -9.27 8.00
CA ASN A 218 -5.09 -9.68 6.65
C ASN A 218 -5.39 -8.50 5.74
N PHE A 219 -4.35 -7.77 5.34
CA PHE A 219 -4.49 -6.59 4.48
C PHE A 219 -5.32 -6.89 3.23
N GLY A 220 -5.05 -8.00 2.53
CA GLY A 220 -5.78 -8.33 1.29
C GLY A 220 -7.27 -8.50 1.51
N LYS A 221 -7.68 -9.14 2.61
CA LYS A 221 -9.11 -9.27 2.95
C LYS A 221 -9.72 -7.91 3.33
N LEU A 222 -9.04 -7.16 4.19
CA LEU A 222 -9.50 -5.83 4.64
C LEU A 222 -9.64 -4.88 3.45
N TYR A 223 -8.66 -4.89 2.55
CA TYR A 223 -8.62 -4.06 1.36
C TYR A 223 -9.65 -4.50 0.32
N ALA A 224 -9.89 -5.80 0.13
CA ALA A 224 -10.99 -6.28 -0.72
C ALA A 224 -12.34 -5.78 -0.20
N TRP A 225 -12.61 -5.95 1.10
CA TRP A 225 -13.83 -5.44 1.72
C TRP A 225 -13.97 -3.92 1.56
N ALA A 226 -12.88 -3.17 1.80
CA ALA A 226 -12.89 -1.72 1.64
C ALA A 226 -13.16 -1.29 0.20
N ILE A 227 -12.54 -1.94 -0.79
CA ILE A 227 -12.80 -1.70 -2.22
C ILE A 227 -14.29 -1.86 -2.54
N GLU A 228 -14.93 -2.92 -2.05
CA GLU A 228 -16.36 -3.15 -2.28
C GLU A 228 -17.25 -2.09 -1.65
N LYS A 229 -16.83 -1.52 -0.51
CA LYS A 229 -17.58 -0.46 0.17
C LYS A 229 -17.39 0.91 -0.42
N VAL A 230 -16.22 1.18 -0.99
CA VAL A 230 -15.90 2.48 -1.56
C VAL A 230 -16.24 2.53 -3.04
N THR A 231 -16.44 1.40 -3.72
CA THR A 231 -16.91 1.42 -5.11
C THR A 231 -18.38 1.87 -5.12
N PRO A 232 -18.75 2.94 -5.85
CA PRO A 232 -20.14 3.40 -5.90
C PRO A 232 -21.06 2.30 -6.45
N ALA A 233 -22.28 2.21 -5.93
CA ALA A 233 -23.16 1.08 -6.18
C ALA A 233 -23.95 1.19 -7.49
N SER A 234 -24.11 2.38 -8.08
CA SER A 234 -24.78 2.53 -9.38
C SER A 234 -24.27 3.66 -10.28
N GLU A 235 -24.52 3.53 -11.60
CA GLU A 235 -24.28 4.59 -12.60
C GLU A 235 -25.10 5.87 -12.30
N GLU A 236 -26.22 5.74 -11.60
CA GLU A 236 -27.06 6.88 -11.21
C GLU A 236 -26.42 7.72 -10.10
N GLU A 237 -25.73 7.09 -9.14
CA GLU A 237 -24.93 7.79 -8.12
C GLU A 237 -23.76 8.55 -8.76
N LEU A 238 -23.12 7.98 -9.78
CA LEU A 238 -22.04 8.62 -10.54
C LEU A 238 -22.52 9.80 -11.40
N SER A 239 -23.77 9.77 -11.86
CA SER A 239 -24.35 10.78 -12.77
C SER A 239 -25.02 11.95 -12.03
N ALA A 240 -25.14 11.88 -10.71
CA ALA A 240 -25.78 12.91 -9.91
C ALA A 240 -24.85 14.13 -9.75
N ALA A 241 -25.21 15.27 -10.36
CA ALA A 241 -24.52 16.56 -10.18
C ALA A 241 -25.13 17.41 -9.04
N ASN A 242 -25.99 16.81 -8.22
CA ASN A 242 -26.70 17.49 -7.14
C ASN A 242 -25.79 17.52 -5.90
N GLY A 243 -25.44 18.71 -5.42
CA GLY A 243 -24.60 18.87 -4.24
C GLY A 243 -24.56 20.31 -3.75
N LYS A 244 -24.00 20.53 -2.57
CA LYS A 244 -23.66 21.86 -2.05
C LYS A 244 -22.22 21.79 -1.58
N TRP A 245 -21.44 22.81 -1.90
CA TRP A 245 -20.11 22.98 -1.31
C TRP A 245 -20.26 23.17 0.20
N ILE A 246 -19.64 22.27 0.96
CA ILE A 246 -19.55 22.30 2.42
C ILE A 246 -18.12 22.69 2.78
N LYS A 247 -18.00 23.67 3.67
CA LYS A 247 -16.73 24.06 4.27
C LYS A 247 -16.54 23.32 5.59
N TYR A 248 -15.36 22.76 5.76
CA TYR A 248 -14.86 22.20 7.02
C TYR A 248 -13.72 23.11 7.49
N ASP A 249 -13.86 23.67 8.68
CA ASP A 249 -12.94 24.70 9.19
C ASP A 249 -11.58 24.09 9.59
N GLN A 250 -10.52 24.89 9.44
CA GLN A 250 -9.19 24.54 9.92
C GLN A 250 -9.24 24.12 11.41
N ASP A 251 -8.49 23.07 11.74
CA ASP A 251 -8.39 22.48 13.08
C ASP A 251 -9.73 21.98 13.68
N SER A 252 -10.78 21.80 12.85
CA SER A 252 -12.05 21.20 13.28
C SER A 252 -11.97 19.68 13.47
N ASP A 253 -13.03 19.09 14.01
CA ASP A 253 -13.20 17.63 14.05
C ASP A 253 -13.12 17.06 12.62
N PRO A 254 -12.23 16.08 12.32
CA PRO A 254 -12.14 15.45 11.00
C PRO A 254 -13.30 14.52 10.68
N MET A 255 -14.05 14.02 11.68
CA MET A 255 -15.07 13.00 11.45
C MET A 255 -16.20 13.44 10.49
N PRO A 256 -16.78 14.65 10.60
CA PRO A 256 -17.77 15.13 9.64
C PRO A 256 -17.28 15.17 8.18
N LEU A 257 -15.97 15.41 7.96
CA LEU A 257 -15.37 15.39 6.63
C LEU A 257 -15.21 13.94 6.13
N VAL A 258 -14.70 13.05 6.98
CA VAL A 258 -14.57 11.61 6.68
C VAL A 258 -15.92 11.01 6.28
N GLU A 259 -16.95 11.25 7.09
CA GLU A 259 -18.31 10.74 6.87
C GLU A 259 -18.94 11.24 5.58
N SER A 260 -18.56 12.42 5.10
CA SER A 260 -19.04 12.98 3.83
C SER A 260 -18.41 12.34 2.58
N LEU A 261 -17.23 11.73 2.72
CA LEU A 261 -16.45 11.19 1.60
C LEU A 261 -16.52 9.66 1.53
N GLN A 262 -16.51 9.00 2.68
CA GLN A 262 -16.31 7.56 2.77
C GLN A 262 -17.49 6.79 2.16
N GLY A 263 -17.20 5.93 1.18
CA GLY A 263 -18.22 5.09 0.54
C GLY A 263 -18.84 5.69 -0.72
N HIS A 264 -18.42 6.89 -1.11
CA HIS A 264 -18.89 7.56 -2.33
C HIS A 264 -17.99 7.31 -3.55
N GLY A 265 -16.89 6.58 -3.40
CA GLY A 265 -16.00 6.22 -4.52
C GLY A 265 -15.26 7.40 -5.12
N THR A 266 -15.00 8.39 -4.28
CA THR A 266 -14.18 9.57 -4.61
C THR A 266 -12.76 9.17 -4.98
N GLY A 267 -12.26 8.07 -4.40
CA GLY A 267 -10.87 7.66 -4.49
C GLY A 267 -9.93 8.56 -3.69
N TRP A 268 -10.46 9.45 -2.83
CA TRP A 268 -9.68 10.40 -2.05
C TRP A 268 -9.19 9.79 -0.74
N CYS A 269 -7.90 9.98 -0.44
CA CYS A 269 -7.31 9.57 0.84
C CYS A 269 -7.93 10.28 2.05
N THR A 270 -8.49 11.49 1.86
CA THR A 270 -9.23 12.26 2.87
C THR A 270 -10.45 11.52 3.45
N ALA A 271 -10.94 10.48 2.77
CA ALA A 271 -11.92 9.57 3.33
C ALA A 271 -11.40 8.74 4.53
N GLY A 272 -10.12 8.85 4.87
CA GLY A 272 -9.58 8.40 6.15
C GLY A 272 -9.34 9.54 7.13
N GLU A 273 -9.63 9.31 8.41
CA GLU A 273 -9.50 10.23 9.53
C GLU A 273 -8.08 10.78 9.69
N SER A 274 -7.04 9.93 9.60
CA SER A 274 -5.66 10.42 9.74
C SER A 274 -5.32 11.46 8.67
N THR A 275 -5.80 11.25 7.45
CA THR A 275 -5.56 12.13 6.31
C THR A 275 -6.47 13.35 6.33
N ALA A 276 -7.74 13.19 6.71
CA ALA A 276 -8.66 14.31 6.96
C ALA A 276 -8.11 15.25 8.03
N ARG A 277 -7.60 14.71 9.14
CA ARG A 277 -6.98 15.50 10.21
C ARG A 277 -5.76 16.26 9.71
N ALA A 278 -4.89 15.61 8.94
CA ALA A 278 -3.71 16.26 8.36
C ALA A 278 -4.09 17.40 7.41
N HIS A 279 -5.15 17.22 6.60
CA HIS A 279 -5.65 18.28 5.72
C HIS A 279 -6.25 19.45 6.49
N LEU A 280 -7.07 19.20 7.52
CA LEU A 280 -7.68 20.25 8.35
C LEU A 280 -6.66 21.00 9.21
N GLN A 281 -5.51 20.41 9.54
CA GLN A 281 -4.40 21.14 10.16
C GLN A 281 -3.74 22.12 9.19
N GLY A 282 -3.74 21.78 7.89
CA GLY A 282 -3.15 22.61 6.83
C GLY A 282 -4.03 23.77 6.38
N GLY A 283 -5.32 23.77 6.70
CA GLY A 283 -6.27 24.83 6.35
C GLY A 283 -7.72 24.33 6.26
N ASP A 284 -8.61 25.24 5.87
CA ASP A 284 -10.00 24.91 5.57
C ASP A 284 -10.09 23.89 4.41
N PHE A 285 -11.03 22.94 4.50
CA PHE A 285 -11.29 21.94 3.45
C PHE A 285 -12.69 22.13 2.85
N TYR A 286 -12.81 22.06 1.53
CA TYR A 286 -14.06 22.24 0.80
C TYR A 286 -14.35 21.01 -0.04
N VAL A 287 -15.56 20.45 0.11
CA VAL A 287 -16.09 19.32 -0.69
C VAL A 287 -17.53 19.60 -1.11
#